data_AF-A0A1C5I9L7-F1
#
_entry.id   AF-A0A1C5I9L7-F1
#
_cell.length_a   1.000
_cell.length_b   1.000
_cell.length_c   1.000
_cell.angle_alpha   90.00
_cell.angle_beta   90.00
_cell.angle_gamma   90.00
#
_symmetry.space_group_name_H-M   'P 1'
#
loop_
_entity.id
_entity.type
_entity.pdbx_description
1 polymer ?
#
loop_
_entity_poly.entity_id
_entity_poly.type
_entity_poly.pdbx_seq_one_letter_code
_entity_poly.pdbx_strand_id
1 'polypeptide(L)'
;MPAAGRTTGAVRHRKRRRWHFDRPPTAARQGRAPDQGKEDFPTDRYVLQGLAEARGLTLRMLPSDLDEGLDLRTLRAALDEDVALVVLSTVSYRCGALLDMAEVNAAARQVGATVLWDLSHAVGAVPVELAATGADLAVGCTYKYLNGGPGAPAFLYVRQEVQSRLRQPIQGWFGQRDQFLMGPRYDPVPDLDRFQVGTPPILAMATLDPRRWTCSPRPASTGYARRAVASAS
;
A
#
# COMPACT_ATOMS: atom_id res chain seq x y z
N MET A 1 -38.22 -19.49 -48.55
CA MET A 1 -37.64 -18.13 -48.65
C MET A 1 -38.60 -17.15 -48.00
N PRO A 2 -38.17 -16.08 -47.29
CA PRO A 2 -36.85 -15.71 -46.72
C PRO A 2 -36.86 -15.84 -45.16
N ALA A 3 -35.78 -16.00 -44.37
CA ALA A 3 -34.42 -15.44 -44.26
C ALA A 3 -34.31 -14.08 -43.54
N ALA A 4 -33.94 -14.11 -42.25
CA ALA A 4 -33.09 -13.16 -41.49
C ALA A 4 -33.03 -13.66 -40.02
N GLY A 5 -31.92 -13.83 -39.30
CA GLY A 5 -30.56 -13.36 -39.46
C GLY A 5 -30.13 -12.65 -38.16
N ARG A 6 -29.17 -13.25 -37.42
CA ARG A 6 -28.32 -12.65 -36.35
C ARG A 6 -29.02 -12.44 -34.99
N THR A 7 -28.41 -12.67 -33.83
CA THR A 7 -26.99 -12.79 -33.45
C THR A 7 -26.89 -13.56 -32.13
N THR A 8 -26.02 -14.56 -32.08
CA THR A 8 -25.50 -15.17 -30.85
C THR A 8 -24.72 -14.12 -30.06
N GLY A 9 -25.35 -13.56 -29.02
CA GLY A 9 -24.67 -12.74 -28.03
C GLY A 9 -23.83 -13.63 -27.14
N ALA A 10 -22.52 -13.68 -27.39
CA ALA A 10 -21.55 -14.30 -26.51
C ALA A 10 -21.66 -13.65 -25.11
N VAL A 11 -22.20 -14.39 -24.15
CA VAL A 11 -22.10 -14.05 -22.73
C VAL A 11 -20.62 -14.16 -22.36
N ARG A 12 -19.91 -13.02 -22.44
CA ARG A 12 -18.57 -12.90 -21.86
C ARG A 12 -18.74 -13.07 -20.36
N HIS A 13 -18.50 -14.28 -19.86
CA HIS A 13 -18.23 -14.52 -18.45
C HIS A 13 -17.02 -13.67 -18.04
N ARG A 14 -17.26 -12.47 -17.50
CA ARG A 14 -16.27 -11.75 -16.69
C ARG A 14 -15.96 -12.66 -15.51
N LYS A 15 -14.83 -13.37 -15.57
CA LYS A 15 -14.27 -14.08 -14.41
C LYS A 15 -14.19 -13.08 -13.25
N ARG A 16 -15.06 -13.25 -12.26
CA ARG A 16 -14.93 -12.60 -10.96
C ARG A 16 -13.62 -13.11 -10.35
N ARG A 17 -12.53 -12.35 -10.49
CA ARG A 17 -11.22 -12.72 -9.93
C ARG A 17 -11.26 -12.48 -8.42
N ARG A 18 -11.61 -13.53 -7.69
CA ARG A 18 -11.41 -13.65 -6.25
C ARG A 18 -9.90 -13.67 -6.02
N TRP A 19 -9.35 -12.74 -5.23
CA TRP A 19 -7.92 -12.73 -4.93
C TRP A 19 -7.63 -13.96 -4.06
N HIS A 20 -7.00 -14.97 -4.63
CA HIS A 20 -6.47 -16.10 -3.90
C HIS A 20 -4.95 -15.99 -3.96
N PHE A 21 -4.31 -15.83 -2.81
CA PHE A 21 -2.85 -15.88 -2.67
C PHE A 21 -2.34 -17.34 -2.68
N ASP A 22 -3.01 -18.22 -3.45
CA ASP A 22 -2.76 -19.66 -3.48
C ASP A 22 -2.27 -20.09 -4.86
N ARG A 23 -1.03 -19.71 -5.19
CA ARG A 23 -0.30 -20.36 -6.29
C ARG A 23 1.19 -20.45 -5.92
N PRO A 24 1.77 -21.66 -5.78
CA PRO A 24 3.20 -21.79 -5.57
C PRO A 24 3.95 -21.43 -6.88
N PRO A 25 5.05 -20.66 -6.84
CA PRO A 25 5.91 -20.42 -7.98
C PRO A 25 6.68 -21.69 -8.33
N THR A 26 6.89 -21.91 -9.63
CA THR A 26 7.92 -22.83 -10.13
C THR A 26 9.30 -22.36 -9.67
N ALA A 27 10.09 -23.27 -9.11
CA ALA A 27 11.38 -22.99 -8.49
C ALA A 27 12.34 -22.24 -9.43
N ALA A 28 12.61 -20.96 -9.13
CA ALA A 28 13.70 -20.21 -9.73
C ALA A 28 14.99 -20.44 -8.92
N ARG A 29 16.06 -20.82 -9.62
CA ARG A 29 17.40 -21.07 -9.05
C ARG A 29 17.95 -19.83 -8.35
N GLN A 30 18.39 -19.99 -7.10
CA GLN A 30 19.11 -18.96 -6.35
C GLN A 30 20.53 -18.80 -6.92
N GLY A 31 20.75 -17.72 -7.69
CA GLY A 31 22.08 -17.20 -7.97
C GLY A 31 22.44 -16.15 -6.91
N ARG A 32 23.60 -16.30 -6.27
CA ARG A 32 24.11 -15.33 -5.28
C ARG A 32 24.63 -14.10 -6.04
N ALA A 33 23.82 -13.05 -6.14
CA ALA A 33 24.22 -11.75 -6.67
C ALA A 33 24.94 -10.92 -5.59
N PRO A 34 25.89 -10.02 -5.97
CA PRO A 34 26.52 -9.08 -5.04
C PRO A 34 25.48 -8.12 -4.42
N ASP A 35 25.86 -7.45 -3.34
CA ASP A 35 25.03 -6.81 -2.29
C ASP A 35 24.10 -5.64 -2.71
N GLN A 36 23.71 -5.56 -3.99
CA GLN A 36 23.04 -4.43 -4.67
C GLN A 36 21.50 -4.43 -4.57
N GLY A 37 20.92 -4.97 -3.49
CA GLY A 37 19.46 -5.00 -3.32
C GLY A 37 18.97 -4.69 -1.91
N LYS A 38 19.83 -4.15 -1.05
CA LYS A 38 19.51 -3.81 0.35
C LYS A 38 19.08 -2.34 0.52
N GLU A 39 18.36 -1.80 -0.45
CA GLU A 39 18.15 -0.35 -0.56
C GLU A 39 16.81 0.12 0.00
N ASP A 40 15.81 -0.77 0.10
CA ASP A 40 14.59 -0.49 0.86
C ASP A 40 14.84 -0.53 2.37
N PHE A 41 14.00 0.20 3.11
CA PHE A 41 14.11 0.24 4.56
C PHE A 41 14.04 -1.19 5.13
N PRO A 42 14.95 -1.58 6.05
CA PRO A 42 15.13 -3.00 6.39
C PRO A 42 13.86 -3.70 6.89
N THR A 43 12.98 -2.99 7.61
CA THR A 43 11.71 -3.54 8.12
C THR A 43 10.84 -4.11 7.01
N ASP A 44 10.64 -3.37 5.91
CA ASP A 44 9.83 -3.79 4.77
C ASP A 44 10.38 -5.09 4.18
N ARG A 45 11.70 -5.14 3.97
CA ARG A 45 12.38 -6.36 3.49
C ARG A 45 12.23 -7.53 4.45
N TYR A 46 12.38 -7.32 5.76
CA TYR A 46 12.25 -8.41 6.75
C TYR A 46 10.84 -8.98 6.77
N VAL A 47 9.82 -8.13 6.74
CA VAL A 47 8.42 -8.56 6.70
C VAL A 47 8.11 -9.32 5.40
N LEU A 48 8.55 -8.80 4.26
CA LEU A 48 8.32 -9.44 2.95
C LEU A 48 9.09 -10.76 2.81
N GLN A 49 10.31 -10.83 3.32
CA GLN A 49 11.08 -12.07 3.31
C GLN A 49 10.39 -13.15 4.15
N GLY A 50 10.00 -12.81 5.39
CA GLY A 50 9.28 -13.76 6.25
C GLY A 50 7.94 -14.20 5.65
N LEU A 51 7.21 -13.28 5.02
CA LEU A 51 5.96 -13.60 4.31
C LEU A 51 6.20 -14.51 3.10
N ALA A 52 7.25 -14.24 2.32
CA ALA A 52 7.61 -15.04 1.16
C ALA A 52 7.97 -16.47 1.56
N GLU A 53 8.82 -16.63 2.58
CA GLU A 53 9.17 -17.93 3.15
C GLU A 53 7.93 -18.68 3.67
N ALA A 54 7.08 -18.01 4.46
CA ALA A 54 5.88 -18.63 5.04
C ALA A 54 4.80 -19.02 4.02
N ARG A 55 4.81 -18.41 2.83
CA ARG A 55 3.81 -18.65 1.76
C ARG A 55 4.38 -19.36 0.54
N GLY A 56 5.67 -19.74 0.57
CA GLY A 56 6.36 -20.31 -0.58
C GLY A 56 6.38 -19.36 -1.79
N LEU A 57 6.39 -18.05 -1.58
CA LEU A 57 6.50 -17.03 -2.63
C LEU A 57 7.98 -16.67 -2.86
N THR A 58 8.26 -15.97 -3.96
CA THR A 58 9.59 -15.45 -4.26
C THR A 58 9.63 -13.94 -4.05
N LEU A 59 10.56 -13.47 -3.22
CA LEU A 59 10.87 -12.05 -3.11
C LEU A 59 11.89 -11.67 -4.19
N ARG A 60 11.50 -10.75 -5.09
CA ARG A 60 12.40 -10.15 -6.10
C ARG A 60 12.82 -8.77 -5.59
N MET A 61 14.11 -8.59 -5.33
CA MET A 61 14.66 -7.26 -5.00
C MET A 61 15.17 -6.61 -6.27
N LEU A 62 14.82 -5.34 -6.47
CA LEU A 62 15.29 -4.57 -7.62
C LEU A 62 16.54 -3.79 -7.25
N PRO A 63 17.53 -3.71 -8.15
CA PRO A 63 18.64 -2.79 -7.95
C PRO A 63 18.13 -1.35 -8.02
N SER A 64 18.68 -0.51 -7.17
CA SER A 64 18.50 0.94 -7.22
C SER A 64 19.85 1.62 -7.12
N ASP A 65 19.96 2.77 -7.76
CA ASP A 65 21.14 3.62 -7.67
C ASP A 65 21.22 4.27 -6.27
N LEU A 66 22.45 4.48 -5.78
CA LEU A 66 22.69 5.03 -4.45
C LEU A 66 22.38 6.52 -4.35
N ASP A 67 22.41 7.23 -5.46
CA ASP A 67 22.16 8.66 -5.54
C ASP A 67 20.80 8.94 -6.19
N GLU A 68 20.45 8.21 -7.27
CA GLU A 68 19.23 8.44 -8.05
C GLU A 68 18.04 7.56 -7.62
N GLY A 69 18.27 6.50 -6.85
CA GLY A 69 17.22 5.56 -6.43
C GLY A 69 16.78 4.61 -7.55
N LEU A 70 15.53 4.15 -7.49
CA LEU A 70 15.01 3.14 -8.43
C LEU A 70 14.63 3.77 -9.77
N ASP A 71 15.25 3.32 -10.87
CA ASP A 71 14.82 3.65 -12.23
C ASP A 71 13.50 2.92 -12.56
N LEU A 72 12.48 3.65 -13.02
CA LEU A 72 11.19 3.09 -13.43
C LEU A 72 11.31 2.14 -14.62
N ARG A 73 12.35 2.22 -15.45
CA ARG A 73 12.64 1.22 -16.48
C ARG A 73 13.00 -0.13 -15.87
N THR A 74 13.78 -0.13 -14.79
CA THR A 74 14.11 -1.34 -14.02
C THR A 74 12.86 -1.96 -13.43
N LEU A 75 11.98 -1.14 -12.84
CA LEU A 75 10.67 -1.61 -12.34
C LEU A 75 9.86 -2.25 -13.47
N ARG A 76 9.68 -1.54 -14.59
CA ARG A 76 8.89 -2.03 -15.74
C ARG A 76 9.42 -3.35 -16.28
N ALA A 77 10.73 -3.51 -16.37
CA ALA A 77 11.36 -4.74 -16.86
C ALA A 77 11.16 -5.93 -15.91
N ALA A 78 10.93 -5.68 -14.62
CA ALA A 78 10.70 -6.72 -13.61
C ALA A 78 9.23 -7.07 -13.39
N LEU A 79 8.30 -6.28 -13.94
CA LEU A 79 6.87 -6.51 -13.86
C LEU A 79 6.42 -7.52 -14.93
N ASP A 80 5.77 -8.58 -14.47
CA ASP A 80 5.14 -9.61 -15.29
C ASP A 80 3.85 -10.11 -14.59
N GLU A 81 3.12 -11.02 -15.23
CA GLU A 81 1.88 -11.59 -14.71
C GLU A 81 2.04 -12.43 -13.44
N ASP A 82 3.27 -12.79 -13.06
CA ASP A 82 3.57 -13.53 -11.83
C ASP A 82 3.75 -12.59 -10.63
N VAL A 83 3.86 -11.27 -10.85
CA VAL A 83 3.96 -10.28 -9.77
C VAL A 83 2.59 -10.02 -9.14
N ALA A 84 2.40 -10.49 -7.90
CA ALA A 84 1.19 -10.25 -7.13
C ALA A 84 1.20 -8.89 -6.37
N LEU A 85 2.36 -8.50 -5.85
CA LEU A 85 2.54 -7.35 -4.97
C LEU A 85 3.85 -6.63 -5.29
N VAL A 86 3.78 -5.31 -5.40
CA VAL A 86 4.91 -4.38 -5.46
C VAL A 86 4.90 -3.60 -4.15
N VAL A 87 6.03 -3.55 -3.45
CA VAL A 87 6.21 -2.72 -2.26
C VAL A 87 7.34 -1.75 -2.54
N LEU A 88 7.07 -0.45 -2.40
CA LEU A 88 8.03 0.61 -2.68
C LEU A 88 7.87 1.75 -1.68
N SER A 89 8.99 2.35 -1.29
CA SER A 89 8.98 3.62 -0.57
C SER A 89 8.67 4.76 -1.55
N THR A 90 7.72 5.64 -1.22
CA THR A 90 7.46 6.83 -2.08
C THR A 90 8.67 7.75 -2.12
N VAL A 91 9.34 7.92 -0.98
CA VAL A 91 10.63 8.63 -0.86
C VAL A 91 11.65 7.62 -0.33
N SER A 92 12.75 7.43 -1.04
CA SER A 92 13.86 6.60 -0.57
C SER A 92 14.43 7.18 0.73
N TYR A 93 14.53 6.34 1.76
CA TYR A 93 15.10 6.76 3.05
C TYR A 93 16.60 7.12 2.95
N ARG A 94 17.29 6.61 1.92
CA ARG A 94 18.74 6.75 1.76
C ARG A 94 19.10 7.98 0.93
N CYS A 95 18.59 8.07 -0.29
CA CYS A 95 18.96 9.12 -1.25
C CYS A 95 17.90 10.23 -1.39
N GLY A 96 16.70 10.05 -0.84
CA GLY A 96 15.62 11.02 -0.97
C GLY A 96 14.94 11.03 -2.35
N ALA A 97 15.30 10.10 -3.25
CA ALA A 97 14.63 9.95 -4.54
C ALA A 97 13.12 9.75 -4.35
N LEU A 98 12.33 10.53 -5.11
CA LEU A 98 10.87 10.53 -5.06
C LEU A 98 10.33 9.79 -6.29
N LEU A 99 9.56 8.72 -6.05
CA LEU A 99 8.92 7.96 -7.11
C LEU A 99 7.59 8.59 -7.55
N ASP A 100 7.34 8.59 -8.85
CA ASP A 100 6.02 8.94 -9.40
C ASP A 100 5.03 7.81 -9.10
N MET A 101 4.18 8.04 -8.09
CA MET A 101 3.20 7.05 -7.67
C MET A 101 2.20 6.70 -8.78
N ALA A 102 1.79 7.67 -9.60
CA ALA A 102 0.81 7.44 -10.65
C ALA A 102 1.40 6.54 -11.76
N GLU A 103 2.64 6.81 -12.16
CA GLU A 103 3.35 6.00 -13.16
C GLU A 103 3.57 4.56 -12.68
N VAL A 104 4.00 4.39 -11.43
CA VAL A 104 4.18 3.07 -10.80
C VAL A 104 2.86 2.32 -10.68
N ASN A 105 1.81 2.97 -10.17
CA ASN A 105 0.49 2.37 -10.01
C ASN A 105 -0.12 1.96 -11.36
N ALA A 106 0.14 2.73 -12.42
CA ALA A 106 -0.29 2.39 -13.77
C ALA A 106 0.47 1.18 -14.32
N ALA A 107 1.80 1.15 -14.19
CA ALA A 107 2.63 0.02 -14.65
C ALA A 107 2.27 -1.29 -13.94
N ALA A 108 2.17 -1.28 -12.60
CA ALA A 108 1.76 -2.46 -11.83
C ALA A 108 0.37 -2.97 -12.23
N ARG A 109 -0.57 -2.05 -12.49
CA ARG A 109 -1.94 -2.40 -12.89
C ARG A 109 -2.04 -3.03 -14.27
N GLN A 110 -1.11 -2.75 -15.18
CA GLN A 110 -1.07 -3.38 -16.50
C GLN A 110 -0.84 -4.89 -16.41
N VAL A 111 -0.04 -5.34 -15.44
CA VAL A 111 0.22 -6.77 -15.18
C VAL A 111 -0.71 -7.37 -14.11
N GLY A 112 -1.56 -6.54 -13.49
CA GLY A 112 -2.51 -6.97 -12.45
C GLY A 112 -1.94 -7.03 -11.04
N ALA A 113 -0.73 -6.49 -10.84
CA ALA A 113 -0.09 -6.39 -9.53
C ALA A 113 -0.76 -5.30 -8.66
N THR A 114 -0.76 -5.52 -7.35
CA THR A 114 -1.15 -4.50 -6.36
C THR A 114 0.09 -3.75 -5.89
N VAL A 115 -0.02 -2.45 -5.61
CA VAL A 115 1.05 -1.66 -5.02
C VAL A 115 0.74 -1.33 -3.56
N LEU A 116 1.70 -1.60 -2.68
CA LEU A 116 1.76 -1.13 -1.30
C LEU A 116 2.86 -0.08 -1.17
N TRP A 117 2.47 1.14 -0.82
CA TRP A 117 3.40 2.24 -0.62
C TRP A 117 3.85 2.36 0.84
N ASP A 118 5.15 2.43 1.07
CA ASP A 118 5.69 2.98 2.32
C ASP A 118 5.82 4.51 2.20
N LEU A 119 5.03 5.22 3.01
CA LEU A 119 4.98 6.67 3.07
C LEU A 119 5.81 7.25 4.21
N SER A 120 6.58 6.43 4.94
CA SER A 120 7.29 6.84 6.15
C SER A 120 8.20 8.05 5.95
N HIS A 121 8.83 8.19 4.78
CA HIS A 121 9.65 9.35 4.42
C HIS A 121 8.95 10.40 3.54
N ALA A 122 7.70 10.15 3.15
CA ALA A 122 6.96 11.04 2.25
C ALA A 122 5.93 11.90 2.99
N VAL A 123 5.12 11.28 3.86
CA VAL A 123 3.99 11.93 4.51
C VAL A 123 4.47 13.07 5.41
N GLY A 124 3.93 14.27 5.20
CA GLY A 124 4.33 15.50 5.91
C GLY A 124 5.65 16.13 5.44
N ALA A 125 6.43 15.44 4.59
CA ALA A 125 7.62 16.01 3.94
C ALA A 125 7.32 16.51 2.53
N VAL A 126 6.53 15.75 1.76
CA VAL A 126 6.11 16.08 0.39
C VAL A 126 4.59 15.90 0.24
N PRO A 127 3.95 16.52 -0.76
CA PRO A 127 2.55 16.25 -1.09
C PRO A 127 2.33 14.76 -1.43
N VAL A 128 1.29 14.15 -0.87
CA VAL A 128 0.91 12.76 -1.14
C VAL A 128 -0.58 12.68 -1.44
N GLU A 129 -0.91 12.24 -2.65
CA GLU A 129 -2.29 12.19 -3.17
C GLU A 129 -2.68 10.75 -3.54
N LEU A 130 -3.03 9.93 -2.53
CA LEU A 130 -3.27 8.49 -2.70
C LEU A 130 -4.44 8.17 -3.65
N ALA A 131 -5.56 8.88 -3.50
CA ALA A 131 -6.73 8.67 -4.35
C ALA A 131 -6.46 9.11 -5.79
N ALA A 132 -5.84 10.28 -5.98
CA ALA A 132 -5.56 10.84 -7.31
C ALA A 132 -4.54 10.01 -8.09
N THR A 133 -3.55 9.43 -7.40
CA THR A 133 -2.53 8.55 -8.01
C THR A 133 -3.05 7.12 -8.20
N GLY A 134 -4.26 6.81 -7.72
CA GLY A 134 -4.84 5.48 -7.83
C GLY A 134 -4.11 4.42 -7.00
N ALA A 135 -3.62 4.77 -5.81
CA ALA A 135 -3.00 3.82 -4.88
C ALA A 135 -4.03 2.83 -4.29
N ASP A 136 -3.66 1.56 -4.18
CA ASP A 136 -4.48 0.54 -3.51
C ASP A 136 -4.24 0.50 -2.01
N LEU A 137 -2.97 0.46 -1.62
CA LEU A 137 -2.53 0.26 -0.25
C LEU A 137 -1.39 1.23 0.06
N ALA A 138 -1.38 1.76 1.27
CA ALA A 138 -0.24 2.49 1.78
C ALA A 138 -0.13 2.33 3.29
N VAL A 139 1.09 2.40 3.81
CA VAL A 139 1.40 2.43 5.24
C VAL A 139 2.34 3.59 5.53
N GLY A 140 2.40 4.03 6.76
CA GLY A 140 3.41 5.00 7.16
C GLY A 140 3.45 5.21 8.66
N CYS A 141 4.59 5.70 9.12
CA CYS A 141 4.76 6.09 10.51
C CYS A 141 4.37 7.55 10.76
N THR A 142 3.98 7.86 12.00
CA THR A 142 3.65 9.23 12.42
C THR A 142 4.70 9.88 13.32
N TYR A 143 5.77 9.15 13.67
CA TYR A 143 6.82 9.66 14.54
C TYR A 143 7.92 10.48 13.81
N LYS A 144 7.90 10.52 12.46
CA LYS A 144 8.87 11.26 11.63
C LYS A 144 8.38 12.68 11.36
N TYR A 145 8.20 13.06 10.09
CA TYR A 145 7.78 14.40 9.65
C TYR A 145 6.38 14.83 10.13
N LEU A 146 5.66 13.90 10.74
CA LEU A 146 4.34 14.09 11.32
C LEU A 146 4.40 14.49 12.80
N ASN A 147 5.59 14.49 13.41
CA ASN A 147 5.86 14.99 14.76
C ASN A 147 5.05 14.32 15.88
N GLY A 148 4.59 13.08 15.71
CA GLY A 148 3.83 12.34 16.72
C GLY A 148 4.64 11.92 17.95
N GLY A 149 5.98 11.95 17.84
CA GLY A 149 6.91 11.49 18.87
C GLY A 149 7.21 9.98 18.81
N PRO A 150 8.25 9.50 19.51
CA PRO A 150 8.64 8.08 19.47
C PRO A 150 7.50 7.15 19.89
N GLY A 151 7.28 6.08 19.12
CA GLY A 151 6.21 5.12 19.39
C GLY A 151 4.80 5.61 19.04
N ALA A 152 4.67 6.78 18.40
CA ALA A 152 3.39 7.23 17.88
C ALA A 152 2.79 6.22 16.89
N PRO A 153 1.46 6.04 16.89
CA PRO A 153 0.81 4.99 16.10
C PRO A 153 1.02 5.24 14.60
N ALA A 154 1.37 4.17 13.88
CA ALA A 154 1.39 4.17 12.42
C ALA A 154 -0.04 4.28 11.84
N PHE A 155 -0.14 4.45 10.53
CA PHE A 155 -1.41 4.40 9.82
C PHE A 155 -1.37 3.39 8.68
N LEU A 156 -2.58 2.98 8.27
CA LEU A 156 -2.85 2.13 7.12
C LEU A 156 -3.90 2.83 6.25
N TYR A 157 -3.63 2.90 4.96
CA TYR A 157 -4.58 3.26 3.93
C TYR A 157 -4.94 2.02 3.11
N VAL A 158 -6.24 1.80 2.91
CA VAL A 158 -6.77 0.78 2.02
C VAL A 158 -7.88 1.41 1.19
N ARG A 159 -7.73 1.38 -0.13
CA ARG A 159 -8.73 1.87 -1.07
C ARG A 159 -10.08 1.15 -0.81
N GLN A 160 -11.16 1.92 -0.74
CA GLN A 160 -12.47 1.42 -0.28
C GLN A 160 -12.95 0.18 -1.04
N GLU A 161 -12.74 0.13 -2.35
CA GLU A 161 -13.19 -0.96 -3.22
C GLU A 161 -12.45 -2.29 -2.98
N VAL A 162 -11.28 -2.26 -2.34
CA VAL A 162 -10.49 -3.47 -2.05
C VAL A 162 -10.58 -3.93 -0.59
N GLN A 163 -11.08 -3.10 0.33
CA GLN A 163 -11.17 -3.42 1.78
C GLN A 163 -11.87 -4.75 2.07
N SER A 164 -13.01 -5.01 1.39
CA SER A 164 -13.79 -6.25 1.58
C SER A 164 -13.07 -7.50 1.07
N ARG A 165 -12.09 -7.35 0.18
CA ARG A 165 -11.36 -8.46 -0.45
C ARG A 165 -10.08 -8.84 0.29
N LEU A 166 -9.62 -7.99 1.21
CA LEU A 166 -8.45 -8.23 2.05
C LEU A 166 -8.84 -8.87 3.38
N ARG A 167 -7.90 -9.60 3.98
CA ARG A 167 -8.06 -10.21 5.31
C ARG A 167 -6.82 -9.92 6.14
N GLN A 168 -7.02 -9.41 7.35
CA GLN A 168 -5.98 -9.25 8.35
C GLN A 168 -5.61 -10.64 8.90
N PRO A 169 -4.36 -11.13 8.73
CA PRO A 169 -3.95 -12.43 9.28
C PRO A 169 -3.88 -12.43 10.81
N ILE A 170 -3.64 -11.27 11.45
CA ILE A 170 -3.60 -11.13 12.90
C ILE A 170 -4.93 -10.56 13.38
N GLN A 171 -5.91 -11.43 13.62
CA GLN A 171 -7.24 -11.02 14.05
C GLN A 171 -7.21 -10.59 15.51
N GLY A 172 -7.99 -9.56 15.84
CA GLY A 172 -8.12 -9.11 17.21
C GLY A 172 -9.45 -8.39 17.45
N TRP A 173 -9.76 -8.19 18.73
CA TRP A 173 -11.08 -7.74 19.18
C TRP A 173 -11.46 -6.34 18.69
N PHE A 174 -10.50 -5.49 18.29
CA PHE A 174 -10.86 -4.16 17.78
C PHE A 174 -11.43 -4.18 16.35
N GLY A 175 -11.06 -5.18 15.54
CA GLY A 175 -11.65 -5.38 14.22
C GLY A 175 -12.97 -6.14 14.22
N GLN A 176 -13.46 -6.56 15.40
CA GLN A 176 -14.71 -7.31 15.58
C GLN A 176 -15.94 -6.40 15.51
N ARG A 177 -17.03 -6.88 14.89
CA ARG A 177 -18.30 -6.14 14.82
C ARG A 177 -18.93 -5.84 16.18
N ASP A 178 -18.94 -6.84 17.06
CA ASP A 178 -19.40 -6.70 18.44
C ASP A 178 -18.29 -7.15 19.39
N GLN A 179 -17.49 -6.17 19.84
CA GLN A 179 -16.30 -6.39 20.65
C GLN A 179 -16.64 -6.89 22.06
N PHE A 180 -17.81 -6.51 22.58
CA PHE A 180 -18.23 -6.82 23.96
C PHE A 180 -19.10 -8.08 24.06
N LEU A 181 -19.62 -8.58 22.94
CA LEU A 181 -20.24 -9.92 22.89
C LEU A 181 -19.29 -11.02 23.37
N MET A 182 -17.97 -10.84 23.20
CA MET A 182 -16.94 -11.83 23.58
C MET A 182 -17.25 -13.24 23.07
N GLY A 183 -17.85 -13.31 21.88
CA GLY A 183 -18.36 -14.54 21.30
C GLY A 183 -17.26 -15.46 20.76
N PRO A 184 -17.58 -16.73 20.47
CA PRO A 184 -16.59 -17.74 20.08
C PRO A 184 -16.09 -17.60 18.62
N ARG A 185 -16.61 -16.64 17.85
CA ARG A 185 -16.30 -16.47 16.42
C ARG A 185 -15.94 -15.02 16.11
N TYR A 186 -14.91 -14.86 15.28
CA TYR A 186 -14.55 -13.57 14.69
C TYR A 186 -15.48 -13.23 13.51
N ASP A 187 -16.19 -12.12 13.63
CA ASP A 187 -17.01 -11.45 12.62
C ASP A 187 -16.46 -10.03 12.39
N PRO A 188 -15.57 -9.84 11.41
CA PRO A 188 -14.95 -8.55 11.18
C PRO A 188 -15.97 -7.51 10.72
N VAL A 189 -15.76 -6.25 11.13
CA VAL A 189 -16.44 -5.10 10.51
C VAL A 189 -16.15 -5.04 8.99
N PRO A 190 -17.06 -4.46 8.18
CA PRO A 190 -16.93 -4.48 6.72
C PRO A 190 -15.95 -3.43 6.16
N ASP A 191 -15.54 -2.47 6.97
CA ASP A 191 -14.76 -1.28 6.58
C ASP A 191 -13.29 -1.38 7.06
N LEU A 192 -12.58 -0.24 7.05
CA LEU A 192 -11.17 -0.13 7.41
C LEU A 192 -10.87 -0.55 8.85
N ASP A 193 -11.84 -0.48 9.77
CA ASP A 193 -11.58 -0.81 11.18
C ASP A 193 -11.29 -2.30 11.37
N ARG A 194 -11.63 -3.14 10.38
CA ARG A 194 -11.33 -4.58 10.38
C ARG A 194 -9.85 -4.93 10.45
N PHE A 195 -8.97 -3.98 10.15
CA PHE A 195 -7.52 -4.17 10.20
C PHE A 195 -6.95 -3.89 11.59
N GLN A 196 -7.75 -3.33 12.52
CA GLN A 196 -7.35 -3.11 13.91
C GLN A 196 -7.30 -4.44 14.67
N VAL A 197 -6.26 -4.59 15.49
CA VAL A 197 -6.01 -5.83 16.24
C VAL A 197 -6.37 -5.63 17.71
N GLY A 198 -5.64 -4.77 18.40
CA GLY A 198 -5.80 -4.51 19.83
C GLY A 198 -6.31 -3.11 20.11
N THR A 199 -6.42 -2.82 21.40
CA THR A 199 -6.77 -1.49 21.90
C THR A 199 -5.80 -0.45 21.38
N PRO A 200 -6.27 0.64 20.76
CA PRO A 200 -5.41 1.69 20.26
C PRO A 200 -4.72 2.43 21.42
N PRO A 201 -3.49 2.93 21.22
CA PRO A 201 -2.78 3.70 22.23
C PRO A 201 -3.35 5.12 22.30
N ILE A 202 -4.47 5.28 23.02
CA ILE A 202 -5.28 6.51 23.06
C ILE A 202 -4.44 7.77 23.32
N LEU A 203 -3.50 7.72 24.27
CA LEU A 203 -2.65 8.88 24.60
C LEU A 203 -1.73 9.27 23.44
N ALA A 204 -1.17 8.30 22.74
CA ALA A 204 -0.30 8.56 21.58
C ALA A 204 -1.11 8.95 20.33
N MET A 205 -2.38 8.54 20.23
CA MET A 205 -3.28 9.03 19.19
C MET A 205 -3.70 10.48 19.43
N ALA A 206 -3.88 10.89 20.69
CA ALA A 206 -4.33 12.23 21.03
C ALA A 206 -3.34 13.33 20.59
N THR A 207 -2.06 13.01 20.41
CA THR A 207 -1.05 13.95 19.90
C THR A 207 -1.13 14.13 18.38
N LEU A 208 -1.82 13.24 17.67
CA LEU A 208 -2.03 13.32 16.22
C LEU A 208 -3.35 14.05 15.92
N ASP A 209 -3.26 15.31 15.49
CA ASP A 209 -4.45 16.14 15.18
C ASP A 209 -5.20 15.62 13.94
N PRO A 210 -6.39 14.97 14.06
CA PRO A 210 -7.10 14.34 12.95
C PRO A 210 -7.48 15.29 11.81
N ARG A 211 -7.55 16.61 12.06
CA ARG A 211 -7.92 17.62 11.04
C ARG A 211 -6.83 17.86 9.99
N ARG A 212 -5.61 17.36 10.22
CA ARG A 212 -4.48 17.49 9.29
C ARG A 212 -4.39 16.34 8.28
N TRP A 213 -5.24 15.31 8.39
CA TRP A 213 -5.04 14.02 7.69
C TRP A 213 -6.16 13.60 6.74
N THR A 214 -7.19 14.41 6.55
CA THR A 214 -8.31 14.03 5.69
C THR A 214 -7.91 14.11 4.22
N CYS A 215 -7.98 12.97 3.52
CA CYS A 215 -7.95 12.89 2.07
C CYS A 215 -9.32 13.35 1.53
N SER A 216 -9.61 14.66 1.63
CA SER A 216 -10.82 15.26 1.06
C SER A 216 -10.41 16.18 -0.09
N PRO A 217 -11.09 16.15 -1.25
CA PRO A 217 -10.85 17.12 -2.30
C PRO A 217 -11.07 18.51 -1.72
N ARG A 218 -10.03 19.37 -1.76
CA ARG A 218 -10.20 20.78 -1.42
C ARG A 218 -11.35 21.33 -2.27
N PRO A 219 -12.36 22.01 -1.68
CA PRO A 219 -13.32 22.74 -2.49
C PRO A 219 -12.55 23.79 -3.30
N ALA A 220 -12.74 23.76 -4.61
CA ALA A 220 -12.15 24.70 -5.55
C ALA A 220 -12.84 26.07 -5.44
N SER A 221 -12.67 26.78 -4.32
CA SER A 221 -12.95 28.22 -4.21
C SER A 221 -12.66 28.73 -2.80
N THR A 222 -11.44 29.18 -2.54
CA THR A 222 -11.17 30.40 -1.76
C THR A 222 -9.70 30.71 -1.88
N GLY A 223 -9.40 31.74 -2.68
CA GLY A 223 -8.07 32.31 -2.77
C GLY A 223 -7.68 32.88 -1.41
N TYR A 224 -6.68 32.29 -0.77
CA TYR A 224 -5.85 32.99 0.18
C TYR A 224 -4.48 32.33 0.27
N ALA A 225 -3.50 32.94 -0.40
CA ALA A 225 -2.10 32.69 -0.16
C ALA A 225 -1.78 33.08 1.30
N ARG A 226 -1.43 32.12 2.14
CA ARG A 226 -0.62 32.38 3.33
C ARG A 226 0.62 31.49 3.26
N ARG A 227 1.71 32.15 2.86
CA ARG A 227 3.09 31.74 3.16
C ARG A 227 3.18 31.44 4.66
N ALA A 228 3.49 30.20 5.02
CA ALA A 228 4.05 29.89 6.32
C ALA A 228 5.56 30.13 6.23
N VAL A 229 5.97 31.39 6.47
CA VAL A 229 7.33 31.68 6.92
C VAL A 229 7.27 31.61 8.44
N ALA A 230 8.02 30.67 9.01
CA ALA A 230 8.28 30.64 10.44
C ALA A 230 9.13 31.86 10.81
N SER A 231 8.65 32.70 11.72
CA SER A 231 9.49 33.64 12.46
C SER A 231 9.41 33.27 13.93
N ALA A 232 10.56 32.89 14.48
CA ALA A 232 10.77 32.70 15.91
C ALA A 232 10.63 34.04 16.65
N SER A 233 9.97 34.00 17.80
CA SER A 233 10.17 34.88 18.97
C SER A 233 9.71 34.11 20.19
#